data_AF-A0AAD9GR83-F1
#
_entry.id   AF-A0AAD9GR83-F1
#
_cell.length_a   1.000
_cell.length_b   1.000
_cell.length_c   1.000
_cell.angle_alpha   90.00
_cell.angle_beta   90.00
_cell.angle_gamma   90.00
#
_symmetry.space_group_name_H-M   'P 1'
#
loop_
_entity.id
_entity.type
_entity.pdbx_description
1 polymer ?
#
loop_
_entity_poly.entity_id
_entity_poly.type
_entity_poly.pdbx_seq_one_letter_code
_entity_poly.pdbx_strand_id
1 'polypeptide(L)'
;MLTLRAGPHYPTRDLPQRSSSSLISPAAMVDSNVKVYVACSSVLYLKFLACTWIQGGKTFVSGGRPPEDNKLGMTKINQDYGLTKTDDERVLKAREVEHRWRRVIANDLESIPFALFIFGGGILAGSNPVVHAGAMTVYTTARCLHSYVYLNAMQPHRALCWGVGVLATLVGVGRGEPQPKKLRDPCTMVDANTKVYIACSSVLYLKFLLATGVQGGKKFRSGGRPPEDASLSLAKTIGKGRKQTYGLDKTDDEKVLKAREAEHRWTRIVSNDLESIPFALFIFGGGILAGSNPTVHAGAMTVYTVARCLHTYVYAHAMQPHRALCWGVGVLATLVGVGNAVAAIL
;
A
#
# COMPACT_ATOMS: atom_id res chain seq x y z
N MET A 1 37.98 -35.77 76.52
CA MET A 1 37.92 -36.87 75.54
C MET A 1 36.45 -37.06 75.17
N LEU A 2 35.96 -36.26 74.20
CA LEU A 2 34.56 -36.22 73.79
C LEU A 2 34.41 -36.99 72.47
N THR A 3 33.60 -38.04 72.49
CA THR A 3 33.24 -38.88 71.34
C THR A 3 32.22 -38.17 70.45
N LEU A 4 32.64 -37.81 69.23
CA LEU A 4 31.82 -37.30 68.14
C LEU A 4 30.90 -38.41 67.60
N ARG A 5 29.57 -38.22 67.67
CA ARG A 5 28.58 -38.99 66.91
C ARG A 5 28.45 -38.41 65.51
N ALA A 6 28.70 -39.24 64.49
CA ALA A 6 28.46 -38.93 63.08
C ALA A 6 26.97 -38.76 62.79
N GLY A 7 26.59 -37.67 62.12
CA GLY A 7 25.26 -37.43 61.58
C GLY A 7 25.07 -38.12 60.22
N PRO A 8 23.81 -38.29 59.76
CA PRO A 8 23.50 -39.09 58.58
C PRO A 8 23.89 -38.38 57.27
N HIS A 9 24.52 -39.16 56.38
CA HIS A 9 24.79 -38.81 54.98
C HIS A 9 23.47 -38.57 54.23
N TYR A 10 23.26 -37.35 53.74
CA TYR A 10 22.26 -37.07 52.71
C TYR A 10 22.87 -37.35 51.33
N PRO A 11 22.20 -38.10 50.43
CA PRO A 11 22.65 -38.26 49.06
C PRO A 11 22.50 -36.93 48.31
N THR A 12 23.63 -36.41 47.82
CA THR A 12 23.67 -35.29 46.88
C THR A 12 22.89 -35.68 45.63
N ARG A 13 21.76 -35.00 45.39
CA ARG A 13 21.07 -35.05 44.09
C ARG A 13 21.98 -34.42 43.05
N ASP A 14 22.46 -35.23 42.12
CA ASP A 14 23.11 -34.77 40.90
C ASP A 14 22.17 -33.83 40.16
N LEU A 15 22.52 -32.54 40.18
CA LEU A 15 21.90 -31.55 39.30
C LEU A 15 22.31 -31.92 37.87
N PRO A 16 21.36 -32.10 36.93
CA PRO A 16 21.72 -32.38 35.55
C PRO A 16 22.54 -31.19 35.03
N GLN A 17 23.79 -31.48 34.65
CA GLN A 17 24.65 -30.56 33.90
C GLN A 17 23.82 -30.02 32.72
N ARG A 18 23.53 -28.73 32.79
CA ARG A 18 22.94 -27.95 31.70
C ARG A 18 23.90 -28.09 30.53
N SER A 19 23.59 -28.99 29.59
CA SER A 19 24.35 -29.12 28.37
C SER A 19 24.38 -27.74 27.74
N SER A 20 25.59 -27.29 27.44
CA SER A 20 25.91 -26.10 26.66
C SER A 20 25.23 -26.24 25.31
N SER A 21 23.95 -25.89 25.28
CA SER A 21 23.19 -25.61 24.08
C SER A 21 23.92 -24.46 23.43
N SER A 22 24.43 -24.75 22.24
CA SER A 22 24.96 -23.80 21.27
C SER A 22 24.40 -22.40 21.51
N LEU A 23 25.31 -21.47 21.77
CA LEU A 23 25.08 -20.04 21.57
C LEU A 23 24.74 -19.87 20.08
N ILE A 24 23.46 -20.03 19.74
CA ILE A 24 22.91 -19.63 18.46
C ILE A 24 23.08 -18.11 18.45
N SER A 25 24.04 -17.66 17.65
CA SER A 25 24.26 -16.26 17.36
C SER A 25 22.92 -15.61 16.97
N PRO A 26 22.60 -14.38 17.40
CA PRO A 26 21.29 -13.74 17.21
C PRO A 26 20.99 -13.32 15.76
N ALA A 27 21.65 -13.93 14.77
CA ALA A 27 21.09 -14.09 13.43
C ALA A 27 19.91 -15.07 13.55
N ALA A 28 18.83 -14.58 14.15
CA ALA A 28 17.57 -15.29 14.26
C ALA A 28 17.20 -15.81 12.88
N MET A 29 17.05 -17.13 12.75
CA MET A 29 16.55 -17.76 11.54
C MET A 29 15.20 -17.11 11.20
N VAL A 30 15.19 -16.21 10.22
CA VAL A 30 13.96 -15.52 9.79
C VAL A 30 12.97 -16.59 9.36
N ASP A 31 11.77 -16.53 9.95
CA ASP A 31 10.72 -17.51 9.71
C ASP A 31 10.45 -17.67 8.21
N SER A 32 10.27 -18.91 7.76
CA SER A 32 10.10 -19.22 6.33
C SER A 32 8.92 -18.44 5.72
N ASN A 33 7.83 -18.23 6.47
CA ASN A 33 6.69 -17.45 5.99
C ASN A 33 7.04 -15.97 5.82
N VAL A 34 7.84 -15.41 6.72
CA VAL A 34 8.32 -14.02 6.61
C VAL A 34 9.18 -13.85 5.35
N LYS A 35 10.06 -14.81 5.04
CA LYS A 35 10.86 -14.78 3.80
C LYS A 35 9.97 -14.75 2.56
N VAL A 36 8.99 -15.66 2.49
CA VAL A 36 8.07 -15.73 1.34
C VAL A 36 7.19 -14.47 1.27
N TYR A 37 6.80 -13.90 2.41
CA TYR A 37 6.00 -12.67 2.48
C TYR A 37 6.76 -11.47 1.93
N VAL A 38 8.01 -11.29 2.36
CA VAL A 38 8.87 -10.21 1.86
C VAL A 38 9.12 -10.38 0.37
N ALA A 39 9.42 -11.59 -0.10
CA ALA A 39 9.62 -11.85 -1.53
C ALA A 39 8.36 -11.54 -2.36
N CYS A 40 7.20 -12.07 -1.95
CA CYS A 40 5.94 -11.90 -2.68
C CYS A 40 5.45 -10.45 -2.66
N SER A 41 5.48 -9.78 -1.49
CA SER A 41 5.10 -8.37 -1.39
C SER A 41 6.01 -7.47 -2.23
N SER A 42 7.31 -7.76 -2.28
CA SER A 42 8.26 -7.05 -3.16
C SER A 42 7.93 -7.23 -4.63
N VAL A 43 7.67 -8.46 -5.09
CA VAL A 43 7.27 -8.74 -6.48
C VAL A 43 5.97 -8.01 -6.83
N LEU A 44 4.95 -8.10 -5.96
CA LEU A 44 3.66 -7.44 -6.18
C LEU A 44 3.79 -5.92 -6.21
N TYR A 45 4.62 -5.34 -5.35
CA TYR A 45 4.91 -3.91 -5.36
C TYR A 45 5.63 -3.48 -6.64
N LEU A 46 6.68 -4.20 -7.06
CA LEU A 46 7.41 -3.89 -8.29
C LEU A 46 6.52 -4.00 -9.53
N LYS A 47 5.68 -5.03 -9.59
CA LYS A 47 4.64 -5.17 -10.61
C LYS A 47 3.69 -3.96 -10.62
N PHE A 48 3.15 -3.59 -9.46
CA PHE A 48 2.25 -2.45 -9.32
C PHE A 48 2.94 -1.14 -9.77
N LEU A 49 4.18 -0.92 -9.32
CA LEU A 49 4.99 0.23 -9.70
C LEU A 49 5.19 0.30 -11.22
N ALA A 50 5.58 -0.80 -11.86
CA ALA A 50 5.70 -0.87 -13.31
C ALA A 50 4.38 -0.53 -14.03
N CYS A 51 3.25 -1.05 -13.55
CA CYS A 51 1.94 -0.72 -14.12
C CYS A 51 1.63 0.79 -14.02
N THR A 52 1.90 1.41 -12.87
CA THR A 52 1.66 2.85 -12.68
C THR A 52 2.56 3.73 -13.56
N TRP A 53 3.81 3.33 -13.79
CA TRP A 53 4.73 4.03 -14.69
C TRP A 53 4.25 3.97 -16.13
N ILE A 54 3.88 2.78 -16.61
CA ILE A 54 3.35 2.58 -17.96
C ILE A 54 2.06 3.39 -18.15
N GLN A 55 1.12 3.28 -17.20
CA GLN A 55 -0.12 4.06 -17.22
C GLN A 55 0.16 5.56 -17.20
N GLY A 56 1.17 6.01 -16.45
CA GLY A 56 1.60 7.40 -16.41
C GLY A 56 2.00 7.94 -17.79
N GLY A 57 2.72 7.16 -18.58
CA GLY A 57 3.05 7.48 -19.97
C GLY A 57 1.81 7.48 -20.88
N LYS A 58 0.92 6.48 -20.75
CA LYS A 58 -0.34 6.42 -21.52
C LYS A 58 -1.27 7.60 -21.23
N THR A 59 -1.29 8.07 -19.98
CA THR A 59 -2.10 9.22 -19.54
C THR A 59 -1.68 10.54 -20.21
N PHE A 60 -0.40 10.70 -20.56
CA PHE A 60 0.06 11.88 -21.31
C PHE A 60 -0.49 11.90 -22.74
N VAL A 61 -0.49 10.73 -23.39
CA VAL A 61 -0.95 10.57 -24.79
C VAL A 61 -2.47 10.66 -24.91
N SER A 62 -3.22 10.44 -23.83
CA SER A 62 -4.68 10.52 -23.82
C SER A 62 -5.25 11.90 -23.44
N GLY A 63 -4.39 12.85 -23.02
CA GLY A 63 -4.80 14.14 -22.47
C GLY A 63 -5.29 14.08 -21.01
N GLY A 64 -5.12 12.92 -20.34
CA GLY A 64 -5.67 12.66 -19.01
C GLY A 64 -4.90 13.28 -17.84
N ARG A 65 -3.83 14.06 -18.09
CA ARG A 65 -3.06 14.73 -17.03
C ARG A 65 -3.72 16.03 -16.59
N PRO A 66 -3.36 16.54 -15.39
CA PRO A 66 -3.73 17.87 -14.96
C PRO A 66 -3.22 18.97 -15.91
N PRO A 67 -3.92 20.11 -16.04
CA PRO A 67 -3.56 21.18 -16.97
C PRO A 67 -2.20 21.82 -16.68
N GLU A 68 -1.73 21.82 -15.43
CA GLU A 68 -0.39 22.28 -15.09
C GLU A 68 0.74 21.46 -15.74
N ASP A 69 0.46 20.23 -16.20
CA ASP A 69 1.43 19.36 -16.88
C ASP A 69 1.71 19.78 -18.31
N ASN A 70 0.90 20.67 -18.90
CA ASN A 70 1.19 21.27 -20.21
C ASN A 70 2.55 22.00 -20.22
N LYS A 71 2.98 22.53 -19.08
CA LYS A 71 4.29 23.21 -18.91
C LYS A 71 5.48 22.27 -19.10
N LEU A 72 5.29 20.95 -19.01
CA LEU A 72 6.36 19.97 -19.15
C LEU A 72 6.71 19.69 -20.62
N GLY A 73 5.90 20.13 -21.58
CA GLY A 73 6.18 19.96 -23.02
C GLY A 73 6.24 18.50 -23.51
N MET A 74 5.75 17.54 -22.71
CA MET A 74 5.88 16.10 -22.97
C MET A 74 5.02 15.63 -24.16
N THR A 75 3.94 16.35 -24.49
CA THR A 75 3.07 16.05 -25.64
C THR A 75 2.53 17.33 -26.25
N LYS A 76 2.06 17.25 -27.51
CA LYS A 76 1.34 18.34 -28.18
C LYS A 76 -0.16 18.37 -27.84
N ILE A 77 -0.63 17.40 -27.06
CA ILE A 77 -2.04 17.26 -26.69
C ILE A 77 -2.27 18.08 -25.43
N ASN A 78 -3.29 18.94 -25.45
CA ASN A 78 -3.68 19.72 -24.28
C ASN A 78 -4.13 18.78 -23.14
N GLN A 79 -3.56 18.95 -21.96
CA GLN A 79 -3.89 18.19 -20.76
C GLN A 79 -4.98 18.91 -19.98
N ASP A 80 -6.05 18.20 -19.63
CA ASP A 80 -7.21 18.79 -18.96
C ASP A 80 -8.04 17.75 -18.19
N TYR A 81 -7.36 16.70 -17.71
CA TYR A 81 -7.98 15.49 -17.17
C TYR A 81 -8.81 14.66 -18.17
N GLY A 82 -8.70 14.94 -19.47
CA GLY A 82 -9.51 14.29 -20.50
C GLY A 82 -10.96 14.76 -20.49
N LEU A 83 -11.24 15.94 -19.92
CA LEU A 83 -12.57 16.51 -19.80
C LEU A 83 -13.07 17.07 -21.14
N THR A 84 -12.18 17.59 -21.98
CA THR A 84 -12.52 18.00 -23.34
C THR A 84 -12.84 16.79 -24.20
N LYS A 85 -13.96 16.91 -24.90
CA LYS A 85 -14.29 16.02 -26.01
C LYS A 85 -13.35 16.32 -27.17
N THR A 86 -12.90 15.27 -27.82
CA THR A 86 -12.08 15.34 -29.02
C THR A 86 -12.58 14.27 -29.97
N ASP A 87 -12.65 14.62 -31.24
CA ASP A 87 -13.00 13.70 -32.33
C ASP A 87 -11.75 13.04 -32.93
N ASP A 88 -10.56 13.35 -32.41
CA ASP A 88 -9.31 12.72 -32.83
C ASP A 88 -9.28 11.24 -32.42
N GLU A 89 -9.43 10.38 -33.42
CA GLU A 89 -9.41 8.92 -33.27
C GLU A 89 -8.15 8.41 -32.56
N ARG A 90 -6.99 9.08 -32.72
CA ARG A 90 -5.75 8.70 -32.04
C ARG A 90 -5.86 8.90 -30.53
N VAL A 91 -6.46 10.02 -30.11
CA VAL A 91 -6.67 10.33 -28.68
C VAL A 91 -7.73 9.41 -28.10
N LEU A 92 -8.79 9.10 -28.85
CA LEU A 92 -9.82 8.14 -28.41
C LEU A 92 -9.25 6.73 -28.21
N LYS A 93 -8.44 6.23 -29.14
CA LYS A 93 -7.71 4.95 -28.97
C LYS A 93 -6.75 4.99 -27.79
N ALA A 94 -6.03 6.10 -27.59
CA ALA A 94 -5.14 6.27 -26.44
C ALA A 94 -5.91 6.24 -25.11
N ARG A 95 -7.08 6.88 -25.04
CA ARG A 95 -7.99 6.85 -23.88
C ARG A 95 -8.51 5.44 -23.60
N GLU A 96 -8.84 4.66 -24.61
CA GLU A 96 -9.25 3.25 -24.44
C GLU A 96 -8.12 2.41 -23.83
N VAL A 97 -6.91 2.53 -24.38
CA VAL A 97 -5.73 1.82 -23.87
C VAL A 97 -5.45 2.24 -22.42
N GLU A 98 -5.45 3.55 -22.15
CA GLU A 98 -5.27 4.07 -20.80
C GLU A 98 -6.34 3.53 -19.82
N HIS A 99 -7.60 3.46 -20.25
CA HIS A 99 -8.68 2.92 -19.44
C HIS A 99 -8.40 1.46 -19.04
N ARG A 100 -7.89 0.63 -19.96
CA ARG A 100 -7.50 -0.76 -19.62
C ARG A 100 -6.43 -0.80 -18.54
N TRP A 101 -5.40 0.05 -18.63
CA TRP A 101 -4.36 0.16 -17.60
C TRP A 101 -4.91 0.62 -16.25
N ARG A 102 -5.80 1.63 -16.25
CA ARG A 102 -6.46 2.11 -15.03
C ARG A 102 -7.27 1.02 -14.35
N ARG A 103 -7.95 0.17 -15.12
CA ARG A 103 -8.69 -0.97 -14.58
C ARG A 103 -7.77 -2.04 -13.98
N VAL A 104 -6.61 -2.30 -14.58
CA VAL A 104 -5.60 -3.21 -14.00
C VAL A 104 -5.14 -2.70 -12.63
N ILE A 105 -4.77 -1.42 -12.57
CA ILE A 105 -4.30 -0.77 -11.33
C ILE A 105 -5.40 -0.74 -10.27
N ALA A 106 -6.64 -0.40 -10.64
CA ALA A 106 -7.78 -0.44 -9.72
C ALA A 106 -8.00 -1.85 -9.13
N ASN A 107 -7.95 -2.89 -9.97
CA ASN A 107 -8.05 -4.27 -9.50
C ASN A 107 -6.90 -4.63 -8.54
N ASP A 108 -5.68 -4.17 -8.82
CA ASP A 108 -4.53 -4.38 -7.93
C ASP A 108 -4.74 -3.69 -6.58
N LEU A 109 -5.29 -2.47 -6.55
CA LEU A 109 -5.63 -1.74 -5.32
C LEU A 109 -6.76 -2.37 -4.52
N GLU A 110 -7.75 -2.95 -5.20
CA GLU A 110 -8.89 -3.62 -4.59
C GLU A 110 -8.53 -5.00 -4.01
N SER A 111 -7.42 -5.63 -4.44
CA SER A 111 -7.11 -7.02 -4.09
C SER A 111 -5.79 -7.20 -3.33
N ILE A 112 -4.70 -6.55 -3.75
CA ILE A 112 -3.36 -6.82 -3.21
C ILE A 112 -3.21 -6.33 -1.77
N PRO A 113 -3.56 -5.08 -1.41
CA PRO A 113 -3.49 -4.61 -0.03
C PRO A 113 -4.22 -5.53 0.96
N PHE A 114 -5.42 -5.99 0.61
CA PHE A 114 -6.19 -6.89 1.45
C PHE A 114 -5.56 -8.27 1.58
N ALA A 115 -5.05 -8.83 0.48
CA ALA A 115 -4.36 -10.12 0.53
C ALA A 115 -3.08 -10.03 1.38
N LEU A 116 -2.27 -8.99 1.21
CA LEU A 116 -1.07 -8.77 2.03
C LEU A 116 -1.42 -8.58 3.51
N PHE A 117 -2.51 -7.89 3.82
CA PHE A 117 -3.01 -7.78 5.19
C PHE A 117 -3.37 -9.15 5.78
N ILE A 118 -4.10 -9.97 5.02
CA ILE A 118 -4.49 -11.33 5.44
C ILE A 118 -3.26 -12.22 5.62
N PHE A 119 -2.32 -12.23 4.67
CA PHE A 119 -1.10 -13.03 4.78
C PHE A 119 -0.23 -12.56 5.95
N GLY A 120 -0.03 -11.26 6.13
CA GLY A 120 0.67 -10.70 7.28
C GLY A 120 0.02 -11.08 8.61
N GLY A 121 -1.30 -11.04 8.69
CA GLY A 121 -2.06 -11.52 9.84
C GLY A 121 -1.88 -13.02 10.10
N GLY A 122 -1.86 -13.84 9.05
CA GLY A 122 -1.61 -15.29 9.13
C GLY A 122 -0.23 -15.62 9.71
N ILE A 123 0.80 -14.87 9.34
CA ILE A 123 2.14 -14.99 9.93
C ILE A 123 2.09 -14.72 11.43
N LEU A 124 1.45 -13.63 11.85
CA LEU A 124 1.31 -13.27 13.26
C LEU A 124 0.47 -14.27 14.06
N ALA A 125 -0.49 -14.94 13.40
CA ALA A 125 -1.32 -15.98 13.98
C ALA A 125 -0.66 -17.37 13.99
N GLY A 126 0.52 -17.53 13.39
CA GLY A 126 1.25 -18.80 13.34
C GLY A 126 0.68 -19.83 12.36
N SER A 127 0.23 -19.38 11.17
CA SER A 127 -0.28 -20.27 10.12
C SER A 127 0.73 -21.36 9.69
N ASN A 128 0.22 -22.51 9.25
CA ASN A 128 1.05 -23.60 8.73
C ASN A 128 1.99 -23.10 7.60
N PRO A 129 3.31 -23.30 7.72
CA PRO A 129 4.26 -22.62 6.83
C PRO A 129 4.21 -23.10 5.38
N VAL A 130 3.94 -24.39 5.15
CA VAL A 130 3.89 -24.95 3.79
C VAL A 130 2.65 -24.43 3.05
N VAL A 131 1.50 -24.48 3.71
CA VAL A 131 0.23 -24.01 3.14
C VAL A 131 0.26 -22.50 2.91
N HIS A 132 0.77 -21.74 3.89
CA HIS A 132 0.84 -20.29 3.81
C HIS A 132 1.80 -19.81 2.70
N ALA A 133 3.01 -20.38 2.64
CA ALA A 133 3.96 -20.10 1.58
C ALA A 133 3.38 -20.43 0.20
N GLY A 134 2.82 -21.63 0.03
CA GLY A 134 2.21 -22.07 -1.22
C GLY A 134 1.07 -21.16 -1.66
N ALA A 135 0.16 -20.81 -0.74
CA ALA A 135 -0.95 -19.90 -1.01
C ALA A 135 -0.48 -18.52 -1.48
N MET A 136 0.54 -17.95 -0.83
CA MET A 136 1.05 -16.63 -1.18
C MET A 136 1.82 -16.62 -2.52
N THR A 137 2.56 -17.69 -2.83
CA THR A 137 3.20 -17.85 -4.14
C THR A 137 2.17 -18.00 -5.27
N VAL A 138 1.13 -18.83 -5.05
CA VAL A 138 0.02 -18.98 -6.02
C VAL A 138 -0.71 -17.67 -6.23
N TYR A 139 -1.02 -16.95 -5.15
CA TYR A 139 -1.63 -15.62 -5.21
C TYR A 139 -0.80 -14.66 -6.07
N THR A 140 0.50 -14.58 -5.80
CA THR A 140 1.42 -13.68 -6.50
C THR A 140 1.48 -13.98 -7.99
N THR A 141 1.65 -15.25 -8.36
CA THR A 141 1.66 -15.70 -9.75
C THR A 141 0.32 -15.38 -10.44
N ALA A 142 -0.80 -15.68 -9.79
CA ALA A 142 -2.13 -15.40 -10.32
C ALA A 142 -2.35 -13.89 -10.54
N ARG A 143 -1.84 -13.02 -9.65
CA ARG A 143 -1.92 -11.56 -9.82
C ARG A 143 -1.05 -11.05 -10.97
N CYS A 144 0.14 -11.60 -11.17
CA CYS A 144 0.99 -11.22 -12.31
C CYS A 144 0.33 -11.64 -13.64
N LEU A 145 -0.15 -12.88 -13.72
CA LEU A 145 -0.87 -13.40 -14.88
C LEU A 145 -2.17 -12.63 -15.15
N HIS A 146 -2.93 -12.28 -14.11
CA HIS A 146 -4.15 -11.50 -14.23
C HIS A 146 -3.92 -10.18 -14.99
N SER A 147 -2.86 -9.44 -14.66
CA SER A 147 -2.54 -8.19 -15.37
C SER A 147 -2.22 -8.44 -16.84
N TYR A 148 -1.43 -9.48 -17.14
CA TYR A 148 -1.10 -9.84 -18.52
C TYR A 148 -2.35 -10.20 -19.34
N VAL A 149 -3.21 -11.09 -18.84
CA VAL A 149 -4.44 -11.50 -19.55
C VAL A 149 -5.46 -10.38 -19.65
N TYR A 150 -5.50 -9.46 -18.67
CA TYR A 150 -6.38 -8.29 -18.71
C TYR A 150 -5.99 -7.36 -19.86
N LEU A 151 -4.70 -7.05 -19.99
CA LEU A 151 -4.18 -6.18 -21.04
C LEU A 151 -4.39 -6.76 -22.44
N ASN A 152 -4.25 -8.08 -22.59
CA ASN A 152 -4.48 -8.81 -23.83
C ASN A 152 -5.96 -9.15 -24.11
N ALA A 153 -6.89 -8.65 -23.29
CA ALA A 153 -8.33 -8.90 -23.44
C ALA A 153 -8.72 -10.39 -23.48
N MET A 154 -7.96 -11.27 -22.82
CA MET A 154 -8.16 -12.72 -22.87
C MET A 154 -9.22 -13.16 -21.84
N GLN A 155 -10.45 -13.41 -22.32
CA GLN A 155 -11.49 -14.14 -21.59
C GLN A 155 -11.43 -15.63 -21.97
N PRO A 156 -11.71 -16.60 -21.06
CA PRO A 156 -12.11 -16.46 -19.65
C PRO A 156 -10.93 -16.38 -18.65
N HIS A 157 -9.69 -16.42 -19.14
CA HIS A 157 -8.46 -16.48 -18.34
C HIS A 157 -8.36 -15.40 -17.27
N ARG A 158 -8.88 -14.20 -17.54
CA ARG A 158 -9.01 -13.12 -16.54
C ARG A 158 -9.79 -13.54 -15.30
N ALA A 159 -10.99 -14.10 -15.49
CA ALA A 159 -11.84 -14.52 -14.39
C ALA A 159 -11.20 -15.69 -13.61
N LEU A 160 -10.56 -16.62 -14.33
CA LEU A 160 -9.83 -17.72 -13.71
C LEU A 160 -8.67 -17.23 -12.84
N CYS A 161 -7.81 -16.34 -13.33
CA CYS A 161 -6.70 -15.79 -12.55
C CYS A 161 -7.19 -15.02 -11.32
N TRP A 162 -8.30 -14.28 -11.46
CA TRP A 162 -8.92 -13.59 -10.33
C TRP A 162 -9.45 -14.58 -9.28
N GLY A 163 -10.20 -15.60 -9.71
CA GLY A 163 -10.79 -16.62 -8.83
C GLY A 163 -9.72 -17.42 -8.08
N VAL A 164 -8.64 -17.82 -8.77
CA VAL A 164 -7.49 -18.48 -8.15
C VAL A 164 -6.84 -17.60 -7.08
N GLY A 165 -6.71 -16.29 -7.34
CA GLY A 165 -6.19 -15.35 -6.34
C GLY A 165 -7.07 -15.24 -5.09
N VAL A 166 -8.40 -15.18 -5.26
CA VAL A 166 -9.34 -15.16 -4.13
C VAL A 166 -9.23 -16.44 -3.31
N LEU A 167 -9.25 -17.61 -3.96
CA LEU A 167 -9.11 -18.91 -3.29
C LEU A 167 -7.78 -19.02 -2.54
N ALA A 168 -6.68 -18.60 -3.15
CA ALA A 168 -5.37 -18.59 -2.50
C ALA A 168 -5.35 -17.70 -1.24
N THR A 169 -6.01 -16.54 -1.28
CA THR A 169 -6.13 -15.66 -0.11
C THR A 169 -6.90 -16.34 1.02
N LEU A 170 -8.00 -17.03 0.71
CA LEU A 170 -8.80 -17.76 1.70
C LEU A 170 -8.04 -18.96 2.29
N VAL A 171 -7.29 -19.70 1.46
CA VAL A 171 -6.43 -20.80 1.92
C VAL A 171 -5.31 -20.29 2.83
N GLY A 172 -4.78 -19.08 2.57
CA GLY A 172 -3.79 -18.42 3.41
C GLY A 172 -4.25 -18.12 4.84
N VAL A 173 -5.58 -18.07 5.07
CA VAL A 173 -6.21 -17.96 6.40
C VAL A 173 -6.23 -19.31 7.15
N GLY A 174 -5.84 -20.40 6.48
CA GLY A 174 -5.95 -21.78 6.94
C GLY A 174 -5.48 -22.00 8.39
N ARG A 175 -6.19 -22.89 9.09
CA ARG A 175 -6.09 -23.18 10.54
C ARG A 175 -4.65 -23.03 11.05
N GLY A 176 -4.45 -22.03 11.90
CA GLY A 176 -3.26 -21.95 12.74
C GLY A 176 -3.17 -23.22 13.59
N GLU A 177 -2.04 -23.91 13.54
CA GLU A 177 -1.72 -24.87 14.58
C GLU A 177 -1.46 -24.07 15.87
N PRO A 178 -1.95 -24.53 17.03
CA PRO A 178 -1.62 -23.89 18.29
C PRO A 178 -0.11 -24.01 18.51
N GLN A 179 0.62 -22.95 18.18
CA GLN A 179 2.02 -22.80 18.54
C GLN A 179 2.13 -22.89 20.07
N PRO A 180 3.09 -23.65 20.62
CA PRO A 180 3.39 -23.51 22.04
C PRO A 180 3.70 -22.04 22.28
N LYS A 181 2.96 -21.41 23.21
CA LYS A 181 3.17 -20.01 23.60
C LYS A 181 4.65 -19.85 23.93
N LYS A 182 5.45 -19.33 22.99
CA LYS A 182 6.79 -18.86 23.29
C LYS A 182 6.56 -17.78 24.34
N LEU A 183 6.96 -18.07 25.58
CA LEU A 183 6.76 -17.19 26.73
C LEU A 183 7.34 -15.84 26.30
N ARG A 184 6.46 -14.91 25.94
CA ARG A 184 6.89 -13.61 25.44
C ARG A 184 7.34 -12.89 26.69
N ASP A 185 8.65 -12.75 26.87
CA ASP A 185 9.19 -12.04 28.02
C ASP A 185 8.51 -10.66 28.08
N PRO A 186 7.81 -10.34 29.18
CA PRO A 186 6.95 -9.15 29.27
C PRO A 186 7.74 -7.83 29.30
N CYS A 187 9.07 -7.89 29.19
CA CYS A 187 9.97 -6.75 29.11
C CYS A 187 10.67 -6.64 27.75
N THR A 188 10.00 -6.97 26.65
CA THR A 188 10.49 -6.59 25.32
C THR A 188 10.08 -5.15 25.06
N MET A 189 11.01 -4.21 25.26
CA MET A 189 10.82 -2.85 24.76
C MET A 189 10.41 -2.91 23.30
N VAL A 190 9.35 -2.20 22.92
CA VAL A 190 8.94 -2.06 21.52
C VAL A 190 10.15 -1.59 20.72
N ASP A 191 10.50 -2.39 19.71
CA ASP A 191 11.65 -2.13 18.85
C ASP A 191 11.58 -0.72 18.23
N ALA A 192 12.74 -0.09 18.05
CA ALA A 192 12.84 1.27 17.54
C ALA A 192 12.16 1.43 16.16
N ASN A 193 12.30 0.45 15.26
CA ASN A 193 11.63 0.48 13.96
C ASN A 193 10.11 0.37 14.10
N THR A 194 9.64 -0.43 15.05
CA THR A 194 8.21 -0.56 15.32
C THR A 194 7.62 0.76 15.81
N LYS A 195 8.34 1.48 16.68
CA LYS A 195 7.93 2.84 17.13
C LYS A 195 7.87 3.81 15.96
N VAL A 196 8.89 3.83 15.10
CA VAL A 196 8.93 4.68 13.90
C VAL A 196 7.80 4.32 12.95
N TYR A 197 7.50 3.03 12.78
CA TYR A 197 6.41 2.55 11.94
C TYR A 197 5.05 3.01 12.43
N ILE A 198 4.77 2.87 13.72
CA ILE A 198 3.53 3.34 14.33
C ILE A 198 3.40 4.86 14.18
N ALA A 199 4.48 5.62 14.44
CA ALA A 199 4.46 7.08 14.28
C ALA A 199 4.19 7.51 12.83
N CYS A 200 4.94 6.95 11.86
CA CYS A 200 4.80 7.27 10.44
C CYS A 200 3.43 6.88 9.89
N SER A 201 2.95 5.67 10.19
CA SER A 201 1.62 5.21 9.76
C SER A 201 0.49 6.06 10.36
N SER A 202 0.62 6.49 11.63
CA SER A 202 -0.34 7.40 12.27
C SER A 202 -0.38 8.76 11.58
N VAL A 203 0.77 9.34 11.26
CA VAL A 203 0.86 10.62 10.51
C VAL A 203 0.23 10.48 9.12
N LEU A 204 0.56 9.41 8.39
CA LEU A 204 0.02 9.15 7.06
C LEU A 204 -1.50 8.93 7.08
N TYR A 205 -2.01 8.22 8.10
CA TYR A 205 -3.44 8.01 8.26
C TYR A 205 -4.18 9.30 8.62
N LEU A 206 -3.66 10.10 9.56
CA LEU A 206 -4.21 11.41 9.88
C LEU A 206 -4.26 12.31 8.64
N LYS A 207 -3.15 12.34 7.88
CA LYS A 207 -3.08 13.06 6.61
C LYS A 207 -4.13 12.56 5.61
N PHE A 208 -4.34 11.25 5.48
CA PHE A 208 -5.37 10.67 4.61
C PHE A 208 -6.79 11.09 5.05
N LEU A 209 -7.08 11.08 6.36
CA LEU A 209 -8.36 11.55 6.90
C LEU A 209 -8.59 13.04 6.60
N LEU A 210 -7.57 13.88 6.77
CA LEU A 210 -7.65 15.30 6.41
C LEU A 210 -7.88 15.49 4.90
N ALA A 211 -7.17 14.75 4.05
CA ALA A 211 -7.31 14.85 2.60
C ALA A 211 -8.71 14.43 2.11
N THR A 212 -9.26 13.34 2.66
CA THR A 212 -10.63 12.88 2.36
C THR A 212 -11.69 13.84 2.89
N GLY A 213 -11.48 14.45 4.05
CA GLY A 213 -12.32 15.53 4.57
C GLY A 213 -12.37 16.74 3.63
N VAL A 214 -11.20 17.21 3.17
CA VAL A 214 -11.13 18.32 2.20
C VAL A 214 -11.78 17.93 0.86
N GLN A 215 -11.50 16.74 0.34
CA GLN A 215 -12.15 16.22 -0.87
C GLN A 215 -13.68 16.22 -0.72
N GLY A 216 -14.19 15.74 0.41
CA GLY A 216 -15.62 15.73 0.72
C GLY A 216 -16.23 17.12 0.64
N GLY A 217 -15.58 18.14 1.20
CA GLY A 217 -15.99 19.53 1.10
C GLY A 217 -15.95 20.07 -0.34
N LYS A 218 -14.94 19.69 -1.14
CA LYS A 218 -14.89 20.05 -2.57
C LYS A 218 -16.03 19.43 -3.37
N LYS A 219 -16.41 18.17 -3.08
CA LYS A 219 -17.56 17.49 -3.72
C LYS A 219 -18.89 18.22 -3.50
N PHE A 220 -19.12 18.77 -2.31
CA PHE A 220 -20.33 19.57 -2.05
C PHE A 220 -20.36 20.86 -2.89
N ARG A 221 -19.21 21.52 -3.06
CA ARG A 221 -19.09 22.77 -3.84
C ARG A 221 -19.24 22.57 -5.35
N SER A 222 -18.88 21.40 -5.86
CA SER A 222 -18.92 21.07 -7.29
C SER A 222 -20.23 20.41 -7.74
N GLY A 223 -21.09 19.99 -6.80
CA GLY A 223 -22.26 19.16 -7.11
C GLY A 223 -21.91 17.68 -7.37
N GLY A 224 -20.69 17.26 -6.97
CA GLY A 224 -20.13 15.93 -7.21
C GLY A 224 -20.64 14.84 -6.25
N ARG A 225 -21.51 15.20 -5.29
CA ARG A 225 -22.13 14.20 -4.40
C ARG A 225 -23.32 13.50 -5.07
N PRO A 226 -23.69 12.32 -4.56
CA PRO A 226 -24.96 11.70 -4.88
C PRO A 226 -26.16 12.62 -4.60
N PRO A 227 -27.29 12.47 -5.33
CA PRO A 227 -28.48 13.31 -5.13
C PRO A 227 -29.10 13.19 -3.74
N GLU A 228 -28.98 12.05 -3.06
CA GLU A 228 -29.46 11.83 -1.69
C GLU A 228 -28.75 12.73 -0.66
N ASP A 229 -27.50 13.12 -0.91
CA ASP A 229 -26.70 14.00 -0.04
C ASP A 229 -27.22 15.47 -0.09
N ALA A 230 -28.15 15.82 -0.98
CA ALA A 230 -28.70 17.17 -1.11
C ALA A 230 -29.49 17.63 0.13
N SER A 231 -29.99 16.69 0.93
CA SER A 231 -30.73 16.96 2.16
C SER A 231 -29.84 17.39 3.33
N LEU A 232 -28.53 17.12 3.27
CA LEU A 232 -27.58 17.34 4.34
C LEU A 232 -27.36 18.83 4.64
N SER A 233 -27.13 19.17 5.91
CA SER A 233 -26.79 20.55 6.33
C SER A 233 -25.52 21.08 5.64
N LEU A 234 -24.57 20.19 5.35
CA LEU A 234 -23.37 20.49 4.57
C LEU A 234 -23.69 20.92 3.13
N ALA A 235 -24.70 20.33 2.50
CA ALA A 235 -25.15 20.76 1.18
C ALA A 235 -25.80 22.15 1.24
N LYS A 236 -26.51 22.47 2.33
CA LYS A 236 -27.15 23.80 2.54
C LYS A 236 -26.15 24.91 2.87
N THR A 237 -25.01 24.58 3.48
CA THR A 237 -23.97 25.53 3.90
C THR A 237 -22.84 25.63 2.88
N ILE A 238 -22.11 24.54 2.65
CA ILE A 238 -20.92 24.48 1.77
C ILE A 238 -21.31 24.37 0.29
N GLY A 239 -22.37 23.61 -0.01
CA GLY A 239 -22.88 23.38 -1.36
C GLY A 239 -24.01 24.31 -1.78
N LYS A 240 -24.21 25.45 -1.10
CA LYS A 240 -25.40 26.30 -1.24
C LYS A 240 -25.66 26.64 -2.73
N GLY A 241 -26.87 26.35 -3.19
CA GLY A 241 -27.28 26.61 -4.57
C GLY A 241 -26.72 25.63 -5.62
N ARG A 242 -26.09 24.52 -5.20
CA ARG A 242 -25.58 23.49 -6.12
C ARG A 242 -26.41 22.21 -6.05
N LYS A 243 -26.89 21.78 -7.21
CA LYS A 243 -27.58 20.51 -7.38
C LYS A 243 -26.55 19.37 -7.33
N GLN A 244 -26.80 18.38 -6.47
CA GLN A 244 -25.92 17.22 -6.32
C GLN A 244 -26.37 16.15 -7.32
N THR A 245 -25.53 15.82 -8.30
CA THR A 245 -25.87 14.91 -9.41
C THR A 245 -24.67 14.08 -9.86
N TYR A 246 -23.78 13.70 -8.93
CA TYR A 246 -22.49 13.09 -9.27
C TYR A 246 -21.63 13.95 -10.21
N GLY A 247 -21.92 15.26 -10.30
CA GLY A 247 -21.31 16.14 -11.29
C GLY A 247 -21.72 15.86 -12.75
N LEU A 248 -22.76 15.04 -12.98
CA LEU A 248 -23.22 14.67 -14.32
C LEU A 248 -23.99 15.79 -15.04
N ASP A 249 -24.57 16.73 -14.28
CA ASP A 249 -25.24 17.88 -14.88
C ASP A 249 -24.24 18.71 -15.69
N LYS A 250 -24.57 18.97 -16.95
CA LYS A 250 -23.79 19.89 -17.79
C LYS A 250 -24.06 21.32 -17.33
N THR A 251 -23.01 22.12 -17.28
CA THR A 251 -23.12 23.53 -16.92
C THR A 251 -21.96 24.29 -17.52
N ASP A 252 -22.26 25.48 -18.03
CA ASP A 252 -21.28 26.42 -18.55
C ASP A 252 -20.87 27.46 -17.48
N ASP A 253 -21.36 27.33 -16.24
CA ASP A 253 -20.97 28.20 -15.12
C ASP A 253 -19.49 27.97 -14.78
N GLU A 254 -18.66 28.96 -15.10
CA GLU A 254 -17.22 28.96 -14.82
C GLU A 254 -16.91 28.67 -13.35
N LYS A 255 -17.77 29.11 -12.41
CA LYS A 255 -17.59 28.84 -10.98
C LYS A 255 -17.78 27.35 -10.65
N VAL A 256 -18.69 26.65 -11.35
CA VAL A 256 -18.87 25.20 -11.18
C VAL A 256 -17.70 24.46 -11.81
N LEU A 257 -17.27 24.87 -13.00
CA LEU A 257 -16.15 24.24 -13.69
C LEU A 257 -14.87 24.32 -12.86
N LYS A 258 -14.54 25.49 -12.30
CA LYS A 258 -13.41 25.65 -11.36
C LYS A 258 -13.58 24.81 -10.08
N ALA A 259 -14.80 24.68 -9.57
CA ALA A 259 -15.07 23.82 -8.41
C ALA A 259 -14.87 22.33 -8.73
N ARG A 260 -15.28 21.88 -9.92
CA ARG A 260 -15.08 20.51 -10.42
C ARG A 260 -13.61 20.21 -10.69
N GLU A 261 -12.86 21.15 -11.26
CA GLU A 261 -11.41 20.99 -11.42
C GLU A 261 -10.72 20.83 -10.05
N ALA A 262 -11.09 21.65 -9.06
CA ALA A 262 -10.59 21.51 -7.70
C ALA A 262 -11.00 20.16 -7.07
N GLU A 263 -12.23 19.68 -7.27
CA GLU A 263 -12.66 18.36 -6.83
C GLU A 263 -11.83 17.24 -7.48
N HIS A 264 -11.61 17.30 -8.79
CA HIS A 264 -10.80 16.34 -9.52
C HIS A 264 -9.37 16.32 -8.99
N ARG A 265 -8.77 17.49 -8.72
CA ARG A 265 -7.44 17.59 -8.11
C ARG A 265 -7.38 16.85 -6.78
N TRP A 266 -8.32 17.09 -5.87
CA TRP A 266 -8.37 16.41 -4.57
C TRP A 266 -8.66 14.91 -4.69
N THR A 267 -9.48 14.50 -5.66
CA THR A 267 -9.71 13.09 -5.97
C THR A 267 -8.43 12.40 -6.43
N ARG A 268 -7.57 13.08 -7.22
CA ARG A 268 -6.27 12.55 -7.64
C ARG A 268 -5.27 12.46 -6.48
N ILE A 269 -5.29 13.41 -5.54
CA ILE A 269 -4.48 13.35 -4.32
C ILE A 269 -4.83 12.10 -3.52
N VAL A 270 -6.12 11.89 -3.24
CA VAL A 270 -6.60 10.74 -2.47
C VAL A 270 -6.34 9.42 -3.20
N SER A 271 -6.59 9.37 -4.52
CA SER A 271 -6.26 8.19 -5.35
C SER A 271 -4.77 7.85 -5.26
N ASN A 272 -3.90 8.86 -5.36
CA ASN A 272 -2.46 8.62 -5.29
C ASN A 272 -1.99 8.18 -3.90
N ASP A 273 -2.65 8.64 -2.83
CA ASP A 273 -2.40 8.14 -1.48
C ASP A 273 -2.82 6.68 -1.33
N LEU A 274 -3.97 6.28 -1.88
CA LEU A 274 -4.41 4.89 -1.92
C LEU A 274 -3.50 4.01 -2.78
N GLU A 275 -2.93 4.57 -3.86
CA GLU A 275 -1.95 3.88 -4.72
C GLU A 275 -0.60 3.65 -4.03
N SER A 276 -0.18 4.55 -3.14
CA SER A 276 1.18 4.53 -2.59
C SER A 276 1.26 4.03 -1.14
N ILE A 277 0.40 4.52 -0.25
CA ILE A 277 0.55 4.35 1.20
C ILE A 277 0.35 2.89 1.63
N PRO A 278 -0.72 2.17 1.23
CA PRO A 278 -0.92 0.79 1.67
C PRO A 278 0.26 -0.11 1.29
N PHE A 279 0.73 -0.03 0.04
CA PHE A 279 1.88 -0.81 -0.43
C PHE A 279 3.15 -0.50 0.34
N ALA A 280 3.46 0.79 0.55
CA ALA A 280 4.63 1.18 1.33
C ALA A 280 4.57 0.63 2.76
N LEU A 281 3.40 0.71 3.42
CA LEU A 281 3.20 0.15 4.76
C LEU A 281 3.40 -1.38 4.79
N PHE A 282 2.94 -2.13 3.78
CA PHE A 282 3.19 -3.58 3.73
C PHE A 282 4.67 -3.91 3.52
N ILE A 283 5.38 -3.17 2.68
CA ILE A 283 6.84 -3.34 2.50
C ILE A 283 7.57 -3.03 3.80
N PHE A 284 7.26 -1.90 4.44
CA PHE A 284 7.92 -1.53 5.69
C PHE A 284 7.56 -2.48 6.84
N GLY A 285 6.31 -2.94 6.92
CA GLY A 285 5.89 -3.95 7.88
C GLY A 285 6.60 -5.28 7.66
N GLY A 286 6.73 -5.72 6.40
CA GLY A 286 7.49 -6.91 6.03
C GLY A 286 8.96 -6.82 6.43
N GLY A 287 9.61 -5.67 6.22
CA GLY A 287 11.00 -5.44 6.66
C GLY A 287 11.16 -5.50 8.19
N ILE A 288 10.19 -5.02 8.95
CA ILE A 288 10.20 -5.16 10.42
C ILE A 288 10.10 -6.63 10.83
N LEU A 289 9.20 -7.39 10.19
CA LEU A 289 9.07 -8.83 10.45
C LEU A 289 10.34 -9.61 10.09
N ALA A 290 11.05 -9.18 9.04
CA ALA A 290 12.31 -9.78 8.60
C ALA A 290 13.54 -9.36 9.42
N GLY A 291 13.40 -8.40 10.35
CA GLY A 291 14.53 -7.90 11.12
C GLY A 291 15.52 -7.07 10.30
N SER A 292 15.02 -6.28 9.33
CA SER A 292 15.86 -5.43 8.47
C SER A 292 16.68 -4.40 9.24
N ASN A 293 17.74 -3.89 8.61
CA ASN A 293 18.64 -2.90 9.23
C ASN A 293 17.85 -1.69 9.75
N PRO A 294 17.88 -1.41 11.07
CA PRO A 294 16.99 -0.44 11.68
C PRO A 294 17.23 1.00 11.25
N THR A 295 18.50 1.39 11.09
CA THR A 295 18.85 2.76 10.69
C THR A 295 18.35 3.06 9.29
N VAL A 296 18.58 2.14 8.33
CA VAL A 296 18.12 2.30 6.95
C VAL A 296 16.60 2.29 6.88
N HIS A 297 15.96 1.38 7.63
CA HIS A 297 14.51 1.24 7.62
C HIS A 297 13.80 2.47 8.20
N ALA A 298 14.21 2.93 9.37
CA ALA A 298 13.66 4.13 10.00
C ALA A 298 13.87 5.38 9.14
N GLY A 299 15.05 5.53 8.52
CA GLY A 299 15.35 6.61 7.59
C GLY A 299 14.42 6.60 6.38
N ALA A 300 14.29 5.45 5.71
CA ALA A 300 13.41 5.30 4.54
C ALA A 300 11.94 5.59 4.87
N MET A 301 11.44 5.10 6.00
CA MET A 301 10.07 5.38 6.46
C MET A 301 9.81 6.86 6.75
N THR A 302 10.78 7.54 7.37
CA THR A 302 10.68 8.97 7.69
C THR A 302 10.68 9.81 6.42
N VAL A 303 11.61 9.53 5.49
CA VAL A 303 11.69 10.21 4.19
C VAL A 303 10.41 9.98 3.38
N TYR A 304 9.91 8.74 3.35
CA TYR A 304 8.65 8.42 2.70
C TYR A 304 7.50 9.27 3.27
N THR A 305 7.35 9.32 4.60
CA THR A 305 6.28 10.07 5.27
C THR A 305 6.33 11.56 4.94
N VAL A 306 7.51 12.17 5.06
CA VAL A 306 7.72 13.58 4.72
C VAL A 306 7.40 13.85 3.25
N ALA A 307 7.92 13.01 2.34
CA ALA A 307 7.66 13.14 0.91
C ALA A 307 6.17 13.03 0.57
N ARG A 308 5.41 12.14 1.24
CA ARG A 308 3.96 12.00 1.03
C ARG A 308 3.16 13.18 1.57
N CYS A 309 3.56 13.78 2.69
CA CYS A 309 2.94 15.00 3.21
C CYS A 309 3.21 16.20 2.28
N LEU A 310 4.46 16.38 1.86
CA LEU A 310 4.86 17.41 0.91
C LEU A 310 4.17 17.23 -0.44
N HIS A 311 4.08 15.98 -0.95
CA HIS A 311 3.38 15.66 -2.19
C HIS A 311 1.94 16.18 -2.19
N THR A 312 1.19 15.95 -1.11
CA THR A 312 -0.20 16.46 -1.01
C THR A 312 -0.26 17.98 -1.01
N TYR A 313 0.66 18.64 -0.30
CA TYR A 313 0.75 20.11 -0.30
C TYR A 313 1.03 20.65 -1.71
N VAL A 314 2.11 20.21 -2.36
CA VAL A 314 2.49 20.70 -3.70
C VAL A 314 1.44 20.34 -4.77
N TYR A 315 0.76 19.20 -4.62
CA TYR A 315 -0.34 18.84 -5.52
C TYR A 315 -1.53 19.78 -5.33
N ALA A 316 -1.94 20.04 -4.08
CA ALA A 316 -3.05 20.94 -3.78
C ALA A 316 -2.84 22.36 -4.35
N HIS A 317 -1.59 22.82 -4.37
CA HIS A 317 -1.17 24.12 -4.92
C HIS A 317 -0.73 24.10 -6.39
N ALA A 318 -0.93 22.99 -7.12
CA ALA A 318 -0.59 22.84 -8.53
C ALA A 318 0.89 23.18 -8.88
N MET A 319 1.82 22.89 -7.95
CA MET A 319 3.23 23.22 -8.09
C MET A 319 3.99 22.13 -8.87
N GLN A 320 4.25 22.39 -10.16
CA GLN A 320 5.18 21.61 -10.99
C GLN A 320 6.56 22.29 -11.03
N PRO A 321 7.70 21.54 -11.04
CA PRO A 321 7.87 20.08 -11.09
C PRO A 321 7.85 19.38 -9.71
N HIS A 322 7.70 20.14 -8.62
CA HIS A 322 7.83 19.66 -7.24
C HIS A 322 6.94 18.46 -6.91
N ARG A 323 5.75 18.39 -7.51
CA ARG A 323 4.88 17.21 -7.40
C ARG A 323 5.57 15.93 -7.85
N ALA A 324 6.15 15.92 -9.05
CA ALA A 324 6.82 14.74 -9.59
C ALA A 324 8.05 14.35 -8.75
N LEU A 325 8.79 15.36 -8.26
CA LEU A 325 9.94 15.14 -7.38
C LEU A 325 9.54 14.51 -6.05
N CYS A 326 8.52 15.06 -5.36
CA CYS A 326 8.04 14.49 -4.09
C CYS A 326 7.51 13.06 -4.27
N TRP A 327 6.82 12.80 -5.38
CA TRP A 327 6.38 11.44 -5.73
C TRP A 327 7.57 10.50 -5.95
N GLY A 328 8.59 10.94 -6.71
CA GLY A 328 9.79 10.15 -7.01
C GLY A 328 10.61 9.83 -5.75
N VAL A 329 10.77 10.80 -4.84
CA VAL A 329 11.41 10.58 -3.53
C VAL A 329 10.65 9.54 -2.72
N GLY A 330 9.31 9.59 -2.72
CA GLY A 330 8.48 8.58 -2.07
C GLY A 330 8.71 7.18 -2.65
N VAL A 331 8.73 7.05 -3.99
CA VAL A 331 9.02 5.76 -4.66
C VAL A 331 10.40 5.24 -4.29
N LEU A 332 11.42 6.11 -4.34
CA LEU A 332 12.80 5.74 -3.99
C LEU A 332 12.88 5.25 -2.53
N ALA A 333 12.23 5.93 -1.59
CA ALA A 333 12.20 5.51 -0.20
C ALA A 333 11.53 4.13 -0.02
N THR A 334 10.44 3.83 -0.74
CA THR A 334 9.85 2.50 -0.72
C THR A 334 10.78 1.45 -1.33
N LEU A 335 11.48 1.76 -2.42
CA LEU A 335 12.46 0.85 -3.05
C LEU A 335 13.66 0.56 -2.13
N VAL A 336 14.14 1.55 -1.37
CA VAL A 336 15.15 1.34 -0.31
C VAL A 336 14.59 0.39 0.75
N GLY A 337 13.33 0.55 1.14
CA GLY A 337 12.64 -0.38 2.04
C GLY A 337 12.57 -1.81 1.49
N VAL A 338 12.25 -1.97 0.20
CA VAL A 338 12.28 -3.28 -0.49
C VAL A 338 13.68 -3.88 -0.44
N GLY A 339 14.70 -3.13 -0.83
CA GLY A 339 16.09 -3.61 -0.84
C GLY A 339 16.55 -4.05 0.55
N ASN A 340 16.24 -3.27 1.59
CA ASN A 340 16.58 -3.58 2.97
C ASN A 340 15.81 -4.82 3.50
N ALA A 341 14.55 -4.99 3.11
CA ALA A 341 13.76 -6.17 3.45
C ALA A 341 14.28 -7.43 2.76
N VAL A 342 14.57 -7.36 1.47
CA VAL A 342 15.13 -8.48 0.70
C VAL A 342 16.50 -8.87 1.23
N ALA A 343 17.39 -7.91 1.50
CA ALA A 343 18.72 -8.19 2.05
C ALA A 343 18.67 -8.91 3.41
N ALA A 344 17.61 -8.70 4.21
CA ALA A 344 17.46 -9.34 5.51
C ALA A 344 17.01 -10.82 5.43
N ILE A 345 16.45 -11.25 4.29
CA ILE A 345 15.93 -12.63 4.12
C ILE A 345 16.86 -13.54 3.32
N LEU A 346 17.88 -12.97 2.65
CA LEU A 346 18.94 -13.66 1.93
C LEU A 346 19.99 -14.21 2.90
#